data_AF-A0A9N8LHM6-F1
#
_entry.id   AF-A0A9N8LHM6-F1
#
_cell.length_a   1.000
_cell.length_b   1.000
_cell.length_c   1.000
_cell.angle_alpha   90.00
_cell.angle_beta   90.00
_cell.angle_gamma   90.00
#
_symmetry.space_group_name_H-M   'P 1'
#
loop_
_entity.id
_entity.type
_entity.pdbx_description
1 polymer ?
#
loop_
_entity_poly.entity_id
_entity_poly.type
_entity_poly.pdbx_seq_one_letter_code
_entity_poly.pdbx_strand_id
1 'polypeptide(L)'
;MDARVIPEAALGIKEGEAHVIRNAGARATDAVRSLVISQQLLGTNEIVVIGHTDCGMETFTTEQARGIVTKSLSLDPSSEGGKYISNLEFQEFPKVHANVVSDVAFLKSHELIKKETKISGWVYDVKDGSISQVA
;
A
#
# COMPACT_ATOMS: atom_id res chain seq x y z
N MET A 1 -3.10 -2.65 5.09
CA MET A 1 -2.95 -3.37 6.38
C MET A 1 -4.16 -3.20 7.29
N ASP A 2 -5.25 -2.60 6.80
CA ASP A 2 -6.44 -2.33 7.61
C ASP A 2 -7.06 -3.62 8.15
N ALA A 3 -7.48 -3.61 9.42
CA ALA A 3 -8.01 -4.79 10.10
C ALA A 3 -9.38 -5.24 9.55
N ARG A 4 -10.12 -4.33 8.91
CA ARG A 4 -11.45 -4.59 8.32
C ARG A 4 -11.37 -5.34 6.99
N VAL A 5 -10.21 -5.36 6.35
CA VAL A 5 -10.01 -6.01 5.05
C VAL A 5 -9.27 -7.32 5.25
N ILE A 6 -9.97 -8.44 5.05
CA ILE A 6 -9.40 -9.78 5.01
C ILE A 6 -9.31 -10.20 3.53
N PRO A 7 -8.14 -10.08 2.86
CA PRO A 7 -8.04 -10.24 1.41
C PRO A 7 -8.56 -11.59 0.89
N GLU A 8 -8.33 -12.67 1.65
CA GLU A 8 -8.79 -14.02 1.33
C GLU A 8 -10.32 -14.07 1.24
N ALA A 9 -11.01 -13.48 2.22
CA ALA A 9 -12.46 -13.43 2.25
C ALA A 9 -13.02 -12.45 1.21
N ALA A 10 -12.39 -11.28 1.04
CA ALA A 10 -12.85 -10.24 0.14
C ALA A 10 -12.73 -10.63 -1.35
N LEU A 11 -11.74 -11.45 -1.68
CA LEU A 11 -11.42 -11.82 -3.07
C LEU A 11 -11.69 -13.30 -3.38
N GLY A 12 -12.10 -14.09 -2.39
CA GLY A 12 -12.32 -15.53 -2.55
C GLY A 12 -11.03 -16.32 -2.81
N ILE A 13 -9.88 -15.81 -2.36
CA ILE A 13 -8.57 -16.44 -2.52
C ILE A 13 -8.44 -17.57 -1.51
N LYS A 14 -8.01 -18.74 -1.97
CA LYS A 14 -7.70 -19.90 -1.12
C LYS A 14 -6.21 -19.95 -0.77
N GLU A 15 -5.89 -20.75 0.24
CA GLU A 15 -4.53 -21.00 0.65
C GLU A 15 -3.66 -21.49 -0.53
N GLY A 16 -2.51 -20.84 -0.73
CA GLY A 16 -1.58 -21.15 -1.80
C GLY A 16 -1.88 -20.49 -3.16
N GLU A 17 -3.01 -19.80 -3.32
CA GLU A 17 -3.38 -19.21 -4.64
C GLU A 17 -2.72 -17.86 -4.93
N ALA A 18 -2.41 -17.05 -3.91
CA ALA A 18 -1.83 -15.72 -4.11
C ALA A 18 -0.85 -15.32 -3.02
N HIS A 19 0.13 -14.49 -3.38
CA HIS A 19 0.89 -13.71 -2.41
C HIS A 19 0.11 -12.47 -2.00
N VAL A 20 -0.05 -12.28 -0.69
CA VAL A 20 -0.77 -11.13 -0.12
C VAL A 20 0.23 -10.18 0.53
N ILE A 21 0.52 -9.06 -0.15
CA ILE A 21 1.42 -8.01 0.35
C ILE A 21 0.58 -6.89 0.96
N ARG A 22 0.84 -6.54 2.23
CA ARG A 22 0.08 -5.52 2.97
C ARG A 22 1.01 -4.53 3.65
N ASN A 23 0.74 -3.24 3.46
CA ASN A 23 1.38 -2.13 4.15
C ASN A 23 0.35 -1.04 4.50
N ALA A 24 0.79 0.09 5.06
CA ALA A 24 -0.04 1.26 5.27
C ALA A 24 -0.45 1.86 3.92
N GLY A 25 -1.75 2.02 3.67
CA GLY A 25 -2.23 2.68 2.43
C GLY A 25 -2.22 1.84 1.15
N ALA A 26 -1.81 0.56 1.20
CA ALA A 26 -1.66 -0.29 0.01
C ALA A 26 -0.70 0.31 -1.05
N ARG A 27 0.36 0.99 -0.58
CA ARG A 27 1.29 1.70 -1.43
C ARG A 27 2.16 0.75 -2.24
N ALA A 28 2.17 0.93 -3.55
CA ALA A 28 2.94 0.09 -4.46
C ALA A 28 4.45 0.30 -4.32
N THR A 29 4.88 1.52 -4.05
CA THR A 29 6.27 1.93 -3.79
C THR A 29 6.92 1.09 -2.69
N ASP A 30 6.22 0.88 -1.58
CA ASP A 30 6.68 0.04 -0.47
C ASP A 30 6.64 -1.46 -0.79
N ALA A 31 5.82 -1.87 -1.75
CA ALA A 31 5.64 -3.28 -2.10
C ALA A 31 6.66 -3.80 -3.13
N VAL A 32 7.39 -2.92 -3.84
CA VAL A 32 8.26 -3.29 -4.97
C VAL A 32 9.20 -4.45 -4.65
N ARG A 33 9.92 -4.39 -3.52
CA ARG A 33 10.86 -5.46 -3.12
C ARG A 33 10.17 -6.84 -3.06
N SER A 34 8.97 -6.89 -2.48
CA SER A 34 8.20 -8.13 -2.36
C SER A 34 7.62 -8.57 -3.71
N LEU A 35 7.17 -7.63 -4.54
CA LEU A 35 6.69 -7.91 -5.90
C LEU A 35 7.79 -8.49 -6.78
N VAL A 36 9.01 -7.96 -6.71
CA VAL A 36 10.17 -8.49 -7.45
C VAL A 36 10.43 -9.95 -7.08
N ILE A 37 10.42 -10.29 -5.79
CA ILE A 37 10.56 -11.70 -5.35
C ILE A 37 9.41 -12.54 -5.89
N SER A 38 8.16 -12.08 -5.72
CA SER A 38 6.96 -12.77 -6.17
C SER A 38 7.01 -13.11 -7.67
N GLN A 39 7.44 -12.15 -8.50
CA GLN A 39 7.47 -12.33 -9.94
C GLN A 39 8.70 -13.10 -10.42
N GLN A 40 9.88 -12.69 -9.99
CA GLN A 40 11.15 -13.17 -10.54
C GLN A 40 11.56 -14.53 -9.96
N LEU A 41 11.23 -14.80 -8.70
CA LEU A 41 11.63 -16.02 -8.02
C LEU A 41 10.48 -17.02 -7.87
N LEU A 42 9.23 -16.54 -7.87
CA LEU A 42 8.05 -17.37 -7.59
C LEU A 42 7.00 -17.38 -8.72
N GLY A 43 7.28 -16.68 -9.83
CA GLY A 43 6.55 -16.86 -11.10
C GLY A 43 5.18 -16.18 -11.21
N THR A 44 4.79 -15.28 -10.30
CA THR A 44 3.51 -14.56 -10.43
C THR A 44 3.51 -13.60 -11.63
N ASN A 45 2.37 -13.49 -12.34
CA ASN A 45 2.23 -12.65 -13.54
C ASN A 45 1.00 -11.71 -13.51
N GLU A 46 0.35 -11.58 -12.36
CA GLU A 46 -0.77 -10.68 -12.13
C GLU A 46 -0.61 -9.96 -10.80
N ILE A 47 -0.94 -8.67 -10.76
CA ILE A 47 -0.93 -7.83 -9.57
C ILE A 47 -2.28 -7.12 -9.47
N VAL A 48 -2.89 -7.22 -8.29
CA VAL A 48 -4.14 -6.53 -7.95
C VAL A 48 -3.84 -5.55 -6.82
N VAL A 49 -3.89 -4.25 -7.12
CA VAL A 49 -3.72 -3.19 -6.13
C VAL A 49 -5.07 -2.87 -5.51
N ILE A 50 -5.19 -3.01 -4.18
CA ILE A 50 -6.48 -2.84 -3.48
C ILE A 50 -6.34 -1.80 -2.39
N GLY A 51 -6.87 -0.61 -2.66
CA GLY A 51 -7.15 0.39 -1.64
C GLY A 51 -8.50 0.12 -0.96
N HIS A 52 -8.84 0.92 0.03
CA HIS A 52 -10.16 0.86 0.67
C HIS A 52 -10.67 2.24 1.10
N THR A 53 -12.00 2.37 1.19
CA THR A 53 -12.64 3.58 1.74
C THR A 53 -12.29 3.76 3.22
N ASP A 54 -12.40 5.00 3.72
CA ASP A 54 -12.13 5.34 5.13
C ASP A 54 -10.72 4.88 5.58
N CYS A 55 -9.73 5.10 4.70
CA CYS A 55 -8.34 4.74 4.97
C CYS A 55 -7.68 5.77 5.89
N GLY A 56 -7.00 5.29 6.93
CA GLY A 56 -6.26 6.15 7.86
C GLY A 56 -5.20 7.02 7.17
N MET A 57 -4.67 6.60 6.02
CA MET A 57 -3.70 7.36 5.24
C MET A 57 -4.29 8.62 4.57
N GLU A 58 -5.62 8.82 4.63
CA GLU A 58 -6.29 10.06 4.20
C GLU A 58 -6.41 11.10 5.33
N THR A 59 -6.03 10.75 6.56
CA THR A 59 -6.38 11.54 7.76
C THR A 59 -5.26 12.42 8.31
N PHE A 60 -4.06 12.34 7.72
CA PHE A 60 -2.89 13.07 8.19
C PHE A 60 -1.92 13.39 7.05
N THR A 61 -0.99 14.31 7.30
CA THR A 61 0.19 14.55 6.46
C THR A 61 1.46 13.99 7.09
N THR A 62 2.48 13.72 6.29
CA THR A 62 3.79 13.28 6.75
C THR A 62 4.34 14.22 7.82
N GLU A 63 4.19 15.54 7.67
CA GLU A 63 4.60 16.52 8.69
C GLU A 63 3.85 16.32 10.02
N GLN A 64 2.52 16.13 9.97
CA GLN A 64 1.72 15.87 11.17
C GLN A 64 2.13 14.57 11.85
N ALA A 65 2.32 13.48 11.09
CA ALA A 65 2.75 12.20 11.62
C ALA A 65 4.13 12.30 12.30
N ARG A 66 5.11 12.95 11.64
CA ARG A 66 6.45 13.20 12.21
C ARG A 66 6.38 13.98 13.52
N GLY A 67 5.56 15.03 13.56
CA GLY A 67 5.35 15.84 14.76
C GLY A 67 4.72 15.05 15.91
N ILE A 68 3.67 14.27 15.61
CA ILE A 68 2.99 13.41 16.60
C ILE A 68 3.94 12.36 17.16
N VAL A 69 4.70 11.67 16.32
CA VAL A 69 5.64 10.62 16.76
C VAL A 69 6.76 11.21 17.61
N THR A 70 7.39 12.29 17.14
CA THR A 70 8.47 12.99 17.87
C THR A 70 8.01 13.42 19.25
N LYS A 71 6.82 14.03 19.35
CA LYS A 71 6.25 14.48 20.62
C LYS A 71 5.86 13.32 21.54
N SER A 72 5.15 12.33 21.01
CA SER A 72 4.58 11.23 21.81
C SER A 72 5.65 10.34 22.41
N LEU A 73 6.76 10.15 21.69
CA LEU A 73 7.90 9.36 22.14
C LEU A 73 9.01 10.19 22.79
N SER A 74 8.84 11.50 22.89
CA SER A 74 9.86 12.43 23.40
C SER A 74 11.23 12.24 22.74
N LEU A 75 11.24 12.09 21.40
CA LEU A 75 12.47 11.81 20.67
C LEU A 75 13.41 13.02 20.68
N ASP A 76 14.66 12.77 21.05
CA ASP A 76 15.75 13.70 20.80
C ASP A 76 16.02 13.75 19.28
N PRO A 77 15.96 14.93 18.62
CA PRO A 77 16.26 15.07 17.20
C PRO A 77 17.65 14.55 16.79
N SER A 78 18.62 14.54 17.71
CA SER A 78 19.97 14.04 17.48
C SER A 78 20.11 12.53 17.63
N SER A 79 19.11 11.86 18.21
CA SER A 79 19.06 10.40 18.30
C SER A 79 18.85 9.75 16.93
N GLU A 80 19.20 8.48 16.80
CA GLU A 80 18.96 7.72 15.57
C GLU A 80 17.46 7.67 15.20
N GLY A 81 16.58 7.54 16.20
CA GLY A 81 15.13 7.61 16.00
C GLY A 81 14.65 8.98 15.51
N GLY A 82 15.21 10.06 16.07
CA GLY A 82 14.91 11.44 15.68
C GLY A 82 15.33 11.76 14.23
N LYS A 83 16.52 11.29 13.83
CA LYS A 83 16.99 11.42 12.44
C LYS A 83 16.15 10.58 11.49
N TYR A 84 15.80 9.37 11.89
CA TYR A 84 15.00 8.46 11.07
C TYR A 84 13.60 9.04 10.80
N ILE A 85 12.86 9.43 11.86
CA ILE A 85 11.50 9.97 11.70
C ILE A 85 11.50 11.25 10.86
N SER A 86 12.53 12.09 10.98
CA SER A 86 12.65 13.33 10.21
C SER A 86 12.72 13.12 8.69
N ASN A 87 13.23 11.95 8.25
CA ASN A 87 13.35 11.58 6.84
C ASN A 87 12.32 10.54 6.39
N LEU A 88 11.48 10.04 7.30
CA LEU A 88 10.50 9.00 7.00
C LEU A 88 9.32 9.60 6.24
N GLU A 89 9.17 9.21 4.97
CA GLU A 89 7.99 9.54 4.15
C GLU A 89 6.87 8.54 4.47
N PHE A 90 5.74 9.02 4.98
CA PHE A 90 4.61 8.14 5.35
C PHE A 90 3.73 7.78 4.17
N GLN A 91 3.88 8.46 3.02
CA GLN A 91 3.14 8.16 1.80
C GLN A 91 1.62 8.27 2.00
N GLU A 92 1.17 9.30 2.72
CA GLU A 92 -0.24 9.69 2.76
C GLU A 92 -0.77 10.03 1.37
N PHE A 93 -2.10 10.07 1.25
CA PHE A 93 -2.76 10.50 0.03
C PHE A 93 -4.12 11.11 0.35
N PRO A 94 -4.60 12.08 -0.44
CA PRO A 94 -5.86 12.77 -0.13
C PRO A 94 -7.10 11.92 -0.48
N LYS A 95 -6.99 11.02 -1.47
CA LYS A 95 -8.09 10.19 -1.97
C LYS A 95 -7.60 8.84 -2.47
N VAL A 96 -8.20 7.76 -1.96
CA VAL A 96 -7.84 6.38 -2.24
C VAL A 96 -8.00 6.01 -3.70
N HIS A 97 -9.05 6.48 -4.38
CA HIS A 97 -9.27 6.18 -5.80
C HIS A 97 -8.12 6.69 -6.67
N ALA A 98 -7.73 7.95 -6.47
CA ALA A 98 -6.60 8.54 -7.18
C ALA A 98 -5.27 7.87 -6.80
N ASN A 99 -5.10 7.50 -5.53
CA ASN A 99 -3.90 6.77 -5.09
C ASN A 99 -3.77 5.42 -5.79
N VAL A 100 -4.84 4.62 -5.84
CA VAL A 100 -4.82 3.31 -6.51
C VAL A 100 -4.51 3.45 -8.00
N VAL A 101 -5.10 4.43 -8.68
CA VAL A 101 -4.78 4.72 -10.10
C VAL A 101 -3.29 5.07 -10.26
N SER A 102 -2.76 5.92 -9.38
CA SER A 102 -1.34 6.32 -9.39
C SER A 102 -0.42 5.13 -9.12
N ASP A 103 -0.74 4.28 -8.16
CA ASP A 103 0.05 3.09 -7.80
C ASP A 103 0.02 2.04 -8.93
N VAL A 104 -1.12 1.87 -9.62
CA VAL A 104 -1.20 1.04 -10.83
C VAL A 104 -0.35 1.60 -11.96
N ALA A 105 -0.40 2.92 -12.21
CA ALA A 105 0.42 3.56 -13.23
C ALA A 105 1.91 3.44 -12.91
N PHE A 106 2.28 3.64 -11.64
CA PHE A 106 3.64 3.42 -11.13
C PHE A 106 4.12 2.01 -11.47
N LEU A 107 3.38 0.96 -11.08
CA LEU A 107 3.76 -0.43 -11.34
C LEU A 107 3.84 -0.76 -12.84
N LYS A 108 2.90 -0.24 -13.66
CA LYS A 108 2.92 -0.41 -15.12
C LYS A 108 4.18 0.20 -15.76
N SER A 109 4.70 1.28 -15.18
CA SER A 109 5.91 1.97 -15.67
C SER A 109 7.21 1.46 -15.05
N HIS A 110 7.14 0.63 -13.99
CA HIS A 110 8.29 0.29 -13.17
C HIS A 110 9.17 -0.79 -13.81
N GLU A 111 10.45 -0.51 -14.03
CA GLU A 111 11.36 -1.40 -14.78
C GLU A 111 11.61 -2.76 -14.12
N LEU A 112 11.39 -2.86 -12.81
CA LEU A 112 11.50 -4.13 -12.06
C LEU A 112 10.25 -5.02 -12.11
N ILE A 113 9.16 -4.54 -12.72
CA ILE A 113 7.93 -5.32 -12.91
C ILE A 113 7.92 -5.89 -14.33
N LYS A 114 7.56 -7.17 -14.47
CA LYS A 114 7.52 -7.83 -15.80
C LYS A 114 6.55 -7.09 -16.72
N LYS A 115 6.94 -6.85 -17.98
CA LYS A 115 6.17 -6.03 -18.93
C LYS A 115 4.80 -6.63 -19.28
N GLU A 116 4.70 -7.95 -19.24
CA GLU A 116 3.49 -8.73 -19.52
C GLU A 116 2.55 -8.87 -18.30
N THR A 117 2.92 -8.30 -17.15
CA THR A 117 2.11 -8.38 -15.93
C THR A 117 0.75 -7.73 -16.14
N LYS A 118 -0.31 -8.46 -15.82
CA LYS A 118 -1.65 -7.87 -15.71
C LYS A 118 -1.73 -7.08 -14.41
N ILE A 119 -2.03 -5.79 -14.49
CA ILE A 119 -2.10 -4.91 -13.31
C ILE A 119 -3.45 -4.20 -13.31
N SER A 120 -4.22 -4.42 -12.25
CA SER A 120 -5.53 -3.78 -12.02
C SER A 120 -5.59 -3.10 -10.66
N GLY A 121 -6.41 -2.06 -10.57
CA GLY A 121 -6.62 -1.28 -9.34
C GLY A 121 -8.06 -1.33 -8.89
N TRP A 122 -8.27 -1.56 -7.59
CA TRP A 122 -9.58 -1.71 -6.98
C TRP A 122 -9.67 -0.94 -5.66
N VAL A 123 -10.90 -0.56 -5.32
CA VAL A 123 -11.24 0.03 -4.02
C VAL A 123 -12.29 -0.83 -3.35
N TYR A 124 -11.99 -1.29 -2.14
CA TYR A 124 -12.89 -2.00 -1.25
C TYR A 124 -13.67 -1.01 -0.38
N ASP A 125 -15.01 -1.08 -0.36
CA ASP A 125 -15.81 -0.29 0.56
C ASP A 125 -15.91 -1.00 1.91
N VAL A 126 -15.32 -0.40 2.96
CA VAL A 126 -15.32 -0.99 4.30
C VAL A 126 -16.68 -1.01 4.98
N LYS A 127 -17.69 -0.31 4.45
CA LYS A 127 -19.03 -0.25 5.04
C LYS A 127 -19.89 -1.45 4.66
N ASP A 128 -19.82 -1.88 3.40
CA ASP A 128 -20.69 -2.93 2.86
C ASP A 128 -19.93 -4.12 2.25
N GLY A 129 -18.61 -4.02 2.11
CA GLY A 129 -17.75 -5.06 1.56
C GLY A 129 -17.74 -5.14 0.04
N SER A 130 -18.38 -4.20 -0.65
CA SER A 130 -18.32 -4.12 -2.11
C SER A 130 -16.90 -3.77 -2.60
N ILE A 131 -16.58 -4.19 -3.83
CA ILE A 131 -15.31 -3.88 -4.45
C ILE A 131 -15.54 -3.36 -5.87
N SER A 132 -14.90 -2.25 -6.20
CA SER A 132 -15.04 -1.59 -7.51
C SER A 132 -13.69 -1.35 -8.15
N GLN A 133 -13.60 -1.64 -9.45
CA GLN A 133 -12.39 -1.39 -10.22
C GLN A 133 -12.25 0.10 -10.55
N VAL A 134 -11.02 0.61 -10.50
CA VAL A 134 -10.69 2.02 -10.79
C VAL A 134 -9.56 2.19 -11.81
N ALA A 135 -8.78 1.14 -12.13
CA ALA A 135 -7.65 1.19 -13.06
C ALA A 135 -7.30 -0.17 -13.71
#